data_AF-A0A920MHH6-F1
#
_entry.id   AF-A0A920MHH6-F1
#
_cell.length_a   1.000
_cell.length_b   1.000
_cell.length_c   1.000
_cell.angle_alpha   90.00
_cell.angle_beta   90.00
_cell.angle_gamma   90.00
#
_symmetry.space_group_name_H-M   'P 1'
#
loop_
_entity.id
_entity.type
_entity.pdbx_description
1 polymer ?
#
loop_
_entity_poly.entity_id
_entity_poly.type
_entity_poly.pdbx_seq_one_letter_code
_entity_poly.pdbx_strand_id
1 'polypeptide(L)'
;MSLGALSPEAHEALAIAMNKLGGRSNSGEGGEHIDRYNSEKSSKIKQVASGRFGVTAHYLVNAEVIQIKIAQGAKPGEGGQFQDIKLIK
;
A
#
# COMPACT_ATOMS: atom_id res chain seq x y z
N MET A 1 3.86 4.01 -0.88
CA MET A 1 4.53 3.89 0.43
C MET A 1 3.58 3.20 1.39
N SER A 2 4.05 2.46 2.40
CA SER A 2 3.16 1.62 3.22
C SER A 2 2.27 2.43 4.17
N LEU A 3 1.05 1.93 4.39
CA LEU A 3 0.22 2.31 5.53
C LEU A 3 1.00 1.99 6.81
N GLY A 4 1.09 2.97 7.72
CA GLY A 4 1.85 2.88 8.96
C GLY A 4 3.29 3.42 8.90
N ALA A 5 3.89 3.53 7.70
CA ALA A 5 5.02 4.43 7.49
C ALA A 5 4.53 5.87 7.24
N LEU A 6 3.42 5.98 6.52
CA LEU A 6 2.58 7.18 6.44
C LEU A 6 1.39 7.05 7.39
N SER A 7 0.84 8.19 7.82
CA SER A 7 -0.48 8.23 8.45
C SER A 7 -1.58 7.79 7.46
N PRO A 8 -2.73 7.29 7.95
CA PRO A 8 -3.86 6.97 7.09
C PRO A 8 -4.29 8.14 6.19
N GLU A 9 -4.32 9.36 6.74
CA GLU A 9 -4.75 10.58 6.03
C GLU A 9 -3.81 10.90 4.88
N ALA A 10 -2.49 10.82 5.11
CA ALA A 10 -1.49 11.06 4.09
C ALA A 10 -1.54 9.99 2.98
N HIS A 11 -1.75 8.73 3.36
CA HIS A 11 -1.84 7.63 2.41
C HIS A 11 -3.08 7.73 1.52
N GLU A 12 -4.23 8.03 2.12
CA GLU A 12 -5.50 8.24 1.40
C GLU A 12 -5.47 9.49 0.52
N ALA A 13 -4.87 10.59 0.99
CA ALA A 13 -4.73 11.82 0.20
C ALA A 13 -3.97 11.57 -1.10
N LEU A 14 -2.88 10.80 -1.05
CA LEU A 14 -2.14 10.39 -2.25
C LEU A 14 -3.00 9.55 -3.20
N ALA A 15 -3.78 8.60 -2.68
CA ALA A 15 -4.65 7.77 -3.50
C ALA A 15 -5.74 8.59 -4.19
N ILE A 16 -6.42 9.47 -3.45
CA ILE A 16 -7.44 10.38 -3.99
C ILE A 16 -6.84 11.26 -5.08
N ALA A 17 -5.70 11.91 -4.81
CA ALA A 17 -5.05 12.79 -5.76
C ALA A 17 -4.69 12.06 -7.07
N MET A 18 -4.06 10.89 -6.97
CA MET A 18 -3.68 10.11 -8.15
C MET A 18 -4.89 9.62 -8.92
N ASN A 19 -5.94 9.19 -8.25
CA ASN A 19 -7.16 8.73 -8.91
C ASN A 19 -7.87 9.86 -9.66
N LYS A 20 -7.94 11.06 -9.07
CA LYS A 20 -8.50 12.26 -9.73
C LYS A 20 -7.70 12.72 -10.94
N LEU A 21 -6.38 12.58 -10.89
CA LEU A 21 -5.49 12.93 -12.01
C LEU A 21 -5.42 11.84 -13.09
N GLY A 22 -6.15 10.72 -12.94
CA GLY A 22 -6.06 9.58 -13.85
C GLY A 22 -4.78 8.76 -13.72
N GLY A 23 -3.94 9.08 -12.74
CA GLY A 23 -2.75 8.31 -12.41
C GLY A 23 -3.05 7.09 -11.51
N ARG A 24 -1.98 6.54 -10.93
CA ARG A 24 -2.04 5.38 -10.02
C ARG A 24 -1.20 5.63 -8.78
N SER A 25 -1.80 5.47 -7.61
CA SER A 25 -1.07 5.35 -6.35
C SER A 25 -0.78 3.87 -6.03
N ASN A 26 0.08 3.65 -5.03
CA ASN A 26 0.52 2.31 -4.63
C ASN A 26 0.34 2.11 -3.11
N SER A 27 -0.26 0.97 -2.74
CA SER A 27 -0.56 0.62 -1.35
C SER A 27 0.68 0.53 -0.45
N GLY A 28 1.84 0.22 -1.03
CA GLY A 28 3.04 -0.19 -0.30
C GLY A 28 2.86 -1.53 0.41
N GLU A 29 3.77 -1.82 1.35
CA GLU A 29 3.93 -3.14 1.99
C GLU A 29 2.91 -3.48 3.07
N GLY A 30 2.13 -2.50 3.54
CA GLY A 30 1.26 -2.63 4.72
C GLY A 30 -0.16 -3.13 4.45
N GLY A 31 -0.46 -3.52 3.21
CA GLY A 31 -1.82 -3.81 2.78
C GLY A 31 -2.67 -2.56 2.60
N GLU A 32 -3.99 -2.74 2.59
CA GLU A 32 -4.96 -1.65 2.46
C GLU A 32 -6.26 -2.02 3.18
N HIS A 33 -6.91 -1.04 3.83
CA HIS A 33 -8.16 -1.25 4.54
C HIS A 33 -9.33 -1.52 3.57
N ILE A 34 -10.24 -2.42 3.96
CA ILE A 34 -11.34 -2.87 3.09
C ILE A 34 -12.29 -1.75 2.67
N ASP A 35 -12.52 -0.78 3.56
CA ASP A 35 -13.41 0.36 3.33
C ASP A 35 -12.89 1.33 2.25
N ARG A 36 -11.63 1.19 1.83
CA ARG A 36 -11.07 2.00 0.74
C ARG A 36 -11.44 1.45 -0.63
N TYR A 37 -11.79 0.18 -0.73
CA TYR A 37 -12.17 -0.43 -2.01
C TYR A 37 -13.45 0.22 -2.55
N ASN A 38 -13.59 0.23 -3.88
CA ASN A 38 -14.69 0.91 -4.59
C ASN A 38 -14.84 2.41 -4.25
N SER A 39 -13.76 3.06 -3.80
CA SER A 39 -13.73 4.50 -3.52
C SER A 39 -12.51 5.18 -4.16
N GLU A 40 -12.50 6.52 -4.19
CA GLU A 40 -11.34 7.31 -4.63
C GLU A 40 -10.10 7.08 -3.75
N LYS A 41 -10.25 6.46 -2.58
CA LYS A 41 -9.14 6.17 -1.67
C LYS A 41 -8.41 4.88 -2.03
N SER A 42 -8.92 4.04 -2.95
CA SER A 42 -8.27 2.78 -3.31
C SER A 42 -6.97 3.01 -4.08
N SER A 43 -5.88 2.34 -3.68
CA SER A 43 -4.64 2.37 -4.48
C SER A 43 -4.75 1.42 -5.67
N LYS A 44 -4.60 1.90 -6.90
CA LYS A 44 -4.68 1.04 -8.11
C LYS A 44 -3.55 0.02 -8.20
N ILE A 45 -2.38 0.33 -7.64
CA ILE A 45 -1.27 -0.62 -7.53
C ILE A 45 -1.30 -1.25 -6.13
N LYS A 46 -1.35 -2.58 -6.10
CA LYS A 46 -1.25 -3.38 -4.88
C LYS A 46 0.10 -4.07 -4.84
N GLN A 47 0.83 -3.94 -3.73
CA GLN A 47 2.18 -4.45 -3.59
C GLN A 47 2.24 -5.74 -2.78
N VAL A 48 2.97 -6.72 -3.31
CA VAL A 48 3.30 -7.97 -2.63
C VAL A 48 4.79 -7.94 -2.28
N ALA A 49 5.09 -7.82 -0.99
CA ALA A 49 6.45 -7.83 -0.44
C ALA A 49 6.65 -9.04 0.48
N SER A 50 7.89 -9.29 0.93
CA SER A 50 8.29 -10.48 1.69
C SER A 50 7.36 -10.83 2.85
N GLY A 51 6.98 -9.85 3.69
CA GLY A 51 6.11 -10.05 4.85
C GLY A 51 4.64 -10.33 4.54
N ARG A 52 4.19 -10.12 3.29
CA ARG A 52 2.81 -10.36 2.82
C ARG A 52 1.70 -9.72 3.69
N PHE A 53 2.00 -8.63 4.41
CA PHE A 53 1.02 -7.97 5.26
C PHE A 53 -0.19 -7.49 4.45
N GLY A 54 -1.39 -7.83 4.93
CA GLY A 54 -2.66 -7.48 4.29
C GLY A 54 -2.90 -8.13 2.92
N VAL A 55 -2.03 -9.03 2.45
CA VAL A 55 -2.21 -9.72 1.17
C VAL A 55 -3.24 -10.83 1.34
N THR A 56 -4.42 -10.59 0.78
CA THR A 56 -5.55 -11.53 0.74
C THR A 56 -6.08 -11.63 -0.70
N ALA A 57 -6.91 -12.64 -0.99
CA ALA A 57 -7.58 -12.72 -2.30
C ALA A 57 -8.41 -11.45 -2.60
N HIS A 58 -9.11 -10.92 -1.59
CA HIS A 58 -9.90 -9.69 -1.73
C HIS A 58 -9.01 -8.46 -1.98
N TYR A 59 -7.83 -8.39 -1.37
CA TYR A 59 -6.85 -7.35 -1.67
C TYR A 59 -6.33 -7.42 -3.11
N LEU A 60 -6.01 -8.63 -3.60
CA LEU A 60 -5.45 -8.82 -4.94
C LEU A 60 -6.46 -8.57 -6.06
N VAL A 61 -7.73 -8.96 -5.88
CA VAL A 61 -8.77 -8.72 -6.90
C VAL A 61 -9.13 -7.23 -7.05
N ASN A 62 -8.81 -6.41 -6.04
CA ASN A 62 -9.00 -4.96 -6.07
C ASN A 62 -7.77 -4.21 -6.65
N ALA A 63 -6.82 -4.93 -7.26
CA ALA A 63 -5.66 -4.34 -7.94
C ALA A 63 -5.93 -4.13 -9.43
N GLU A 64 -5.52 -2.99 -9.98
CA GLU A 64 -5.33 -2.86 -11.43
C GLU A 64 -3.94 -3.39 -11.84
N VAL A 65 -2.95 -3.18 -10.97
CA VAL A 65 -1.58 -3.66 -11.16
C VAL A 65 -1.09 -4.28 -9.87
N ILE A 66 -0.47 -5.46 -9.98
CA ILE A 66 0.22 -6.11 -8.88
C ILE A 66 1.71 -5.85 -9.00
N GLN A 67 2.32 -5.27 -7.97
CA GLN A 67 3.76 -5.08 -7.89
C GLN A 67 4.39 -6.12 -6.99
N ILE A 68 5.28 -6.95 -7.54
CA ILE A 68 6.16 -7.81 -6.75
C ILE A 68 7.37 -6.98 -6.32
N LYS A 69 7.47 -6.69 -5.02
CA LYS A 69 8.60 -5.94 -4.48
C LYS A 69 9.71 -6.92 -4.09
N ILE A 70 10.78 -6.94 -4.88
CA ILE A 70 12.00 -7.69 -4.59
C ILE A 70 12.91 -6.91 -3.63
N ALA A 71 13.09 -5.61 -3.87
CA ALA A 71 13.98 -4.75 -3.09
C ALA A 71 13.52 -3.28 -3.12
N GLN A 72 14.18 -2.42 -2.34
CA GLN A 72 14.04 -0.96 -2.44
C GLN A 72 15.41 -0.27 -2.39
N GLY A 73 15.56 0.87 -3.07
CA GLY A 73 16.84 1.57 -3.15
C GLY A 73 17.42 2.01 -1.81
N ALA A 74 16.58 2.34 -0.82
CA ALA A 74 17.04 2.76 0.51
C ALA A 74 17.76 1.64 1.28
N LYS A 75 17.43 0.37 1.01
CA LYS A 75 18.04 -0.81 1.64
C LYS A 75 17.80 -2.03 0.75
N PRO A 76 18.66 -2.26 -0.26
CA PRO A 76 18.40 -3.25 -1.30
C PRO A 76 18.54 -4.71 -0.82
N GLY A 77 19.33 -4.96 0.22
CA GLY A 77 19.57 -6.30 0.77
C GLY A 77 18.61 -6.72 1.90
N GLU A 78 17.64 -5.87 2.25
CA GLU A 78 16.77 -6.08 3.42
C GLU A 78 15.28 -5.85 3.09
N GLY A 79 14.41 -6.37 3.96
CA GLY A 79 12.97 -6.12 3.91
C GLY A 79 12.55 -4.76 4.48
N GLY A 80 11.26 -4.44 4.35
CA GLY A 80 10.64 -3.32 5.08
C GLY A 80 10.87 -3.43 6.58
N GLN A 81 11.01 -2.29 7.26
CA GLN A 81 11.07 -2.21 8.72
C GLN A 81 9.91 -1.35 9.19
N PHE A 82 9.37 -1.71 10.35
CA PHE A 82 8.27 -1.03 10.98
C PHE A 82 8.60 -0.89 12.47
N GLN A 83 8.29 0.26 13.07
CA GLN A 83 8.46 0.42 14.52
C GLN A 83 7.15 0.04 15.20
N ASP A 84 7.22 -0.76 16.26
CA ASP A 84 6.04 -1.29 16.95
C ASP A 84 5.11 -0.18 17.49
N ILE A 85 5.68 0.97 17.87
CA ILE A 85 4.91 2.14 18.33
C ILE A 85 3.97 2.73 17.26
N LYS A 86 4.20 2.40 15.98
CA LYS A 86 3.38 2.86 14.86
C LYS A 86 2.30 1.85 14.45
N LEU A 87 2.21 0.72 15.16
CA LEU A 87 1.21 -0.30 14.85
C LEU A 87 -0.16 0.19 15.33
N ILE A 88 -0.96 0.67 14.40
CA ILE A 88 -2.37 1.01 14.66
C ILE A 88 -3.12 -0.33 14.63
N LYS A 89 -3.70 -0.72 15.77
CA LYS A 89 -4.56 -1.91 15.89
C LYS A 89 -5.89 -1.69 15.19
#